data_AF-A0A7C3PXH2-F1
#
_entry.id   AF-A0A7C3PXH2-F1
#
_cell.length_a   1.000
_cell.length_b   1.000
_cell.length_c   1.000
_cell.angle_alpha   90.00
_cell.angle_beta   90.00
_cell.angle_gamma   90.00
#
_symmetry.space_group_name_H-M   'P 1'
#
loop_
_entity.id
_entity.type
_entity.pdbx_description
1 polymer ?
#
loop_
_entity_poly.entity_id
_entity_poly.type
_entity_poly.pdbx_seq_one_letter_code
_entity_poly.pdbx_strand_id
1 'polypeptide(L)'
;MRTLAAAGTFRVVPSADLREQYRSAGMQDRDLARLRRQGLVRTIPYVVGRTRTTLVTLTDRGREVLEESRRVRGNQHGQAFYAGISKPRELAHDTRLYRAYQQAAERLSERGARVRRVVLEEELKRDYQRFLQASNRGRRDSTGRPDRAAEEIERWARERHLPYVDGHVEFPDVRIEYDERDGRRGVEDVEVTTPHYRGAHAAAKARAGFACYRSVGARVGGMRLGLAAGGRRGGRGFDPRVAEEFLQ
;
A
#
# COMPACT_ATOMS: atom_id res chain seq x y z
N MET A 1 -5.65 -11.29 -13.73
CA MET A 1 -4.45 -11.14 -12.87
C MET A 1 -4.51 -9.91 -11.97
N ARG A 2 -5.01 -8.75 -12.41
CA ARG A 2 -5.01 -7.49 -11.62
C ARG A 2 -5.64 -7.60 -10.23
N THR A 3 -6.82 -8.20 -10.10
CA THR A 3 -7.45 -8.46 -8.79
C THR A 3 -6.61 -9.38 -7.90
N LEU A 4 -5.97 -10.39 -8.49
CA LEU A 4 -5.11 -11.33 -7.77
C LEU A 4 -3.88 -10.60 -7.20
N ALA A 5 -3.22 -9.80 -8.03
CA ALA A 5 -2.08 -8.98 -7.62
C ALA A 5 -2.47 -7.95 -6.56
N ALA A 6 -3.59 -7.23 -6.72
CA ALA A 6 -4.07 -6.27 -5.72
C ALA A 6 -4.36 -6.93 -4.36
N ALA A 7 -5.08 -8.06 -4.36
CA ALA A 7 -5.36 -8.81 -3.13
C ALA A 7 -4.07 -9.35 -2.47
N GLY A 8 -3.08 -9.74 -3.29
CA GLY A 8 -1.77 -10.16 -2.83
C GLY A 8 -0.94 -9.03 -2.25
N THR A 9 -0.95 -7.86 -2.88
CA THR A 9 -0.16 -6.70 -2.44
C THR A 9 -0.68 -6.11 -1.14
N PHE A 10 -2.01 -5.95 -0.99
CA PHE A 10 -2.60 -5.25 0.16
C PHE A 10 -3.13 -6.17 1.26
N ARG A 11 -2.88 -7.50 1.18
CA ARG A 11 -3.43 -8.60 2.01
C ARG A 11 -4.94 -8.77 1.92
N VAL A 12 -5.66 -7.66 1.92
CA VAL A 12 -7.11 -7.58 1.88
C VAL A 12 -7.56 -6.34 1.11
N VAL A 13 -8.58 -6.51 0.26
CA VAL A 13 -9.16 -5.41 -0.52
C VAL A 13 -10.68 -5.48 -0.48
N PRO A 14 -11.41 -4.37 -0.27
CA PRO A 14 -12.85 -4.35 -0.44
C PRO A 14 -13.24 -4.66 -1.89
N SER A 15 -14.14 -5.62 -2.08
CA SER A 15 -14.66 -5.97 -3.41
C SER A 15 -15.31 -4.80 -4.15
N ALA A 16 -15.87 -3.82 -3.42
CA ALA A 16 -16.42 -2.61 -3.99
C ALA A 16 -15.35 -1.76 -4.70
N ASP A 17 -14.15 -1.65 -4.11
CA ASP A 17 -13.04 -0.86 -4.65
C ASP A 17 -12.41 -1.53 -5.87
N LEU A 18 -12.36 -2.88 -5.89
CA LEU A 18 -11.96 -3.65 -7.07
C LEU A 18 -12.94 -3.43 -8.24
N ARG A 19 -14.24 -3.46 -7.95
CA ARG A 19 -15.29 -3.22 -8.94
C ARG A 19 -15.24 -1.81 -9.51
N GLU A 20 -15.03 -0.81 -8.65
CA GLU A 20 -14.85 0.57 -9.08
C GLU A 20 -13.66 0.70 -10.03
N GLN A 21 -12.52 0.07 -9.72
CA GLN A 21 -11.37 0.01 -10.62
C GLN A 21 -11.72 -0.60 -11.99
N TYR A 22 -12.43 -1.73 -12.01
CA TYR A 22 -12.86 -2.35 -13.26
C TYR A 22 -13.78 -1.45 -14.08
N ARG A 23 -14.75 -0.79 -13.44
CA ARG A 23 -15.66 0.15 -14.11
C ARG A 23 -14.91 1.34 -14.71
N SER A 24 -14.00 1.95 -13.95
CA SER A 24 -13.17 3.06 -14.44
C SER A 24 -12.27 2.65 -15.61
N ALA A 25 -11.87 1.37 -15.67
CA ALA A 25 -11.11 0.79 -16.78
C ALA A 25 -11.98 0.23 -17.93
N GLY A 26 -13.31 0.38 -17.88
CA GLY A 26 -14.22 -0.15 -18.91
C GLY A 26 -14.30 -1.68 -18.99
N MET A 27 -13.91 -2.41 -17.94
CA MET A 27 -13.83 -3.88 -17.91
C MET A 27 -15.02 -4.52 -17.18
N GLN A 28 -15.38 -5.75 -17.56
CA GLN A 28 -16.49 -6.50 -16.95
C GLN A 28 -16.09 -7.21 -15.64
N ASP A 29 -16.99 -7.16 -14.63
CA ASP A 29 -16.85 -7.70 -13.26
C ASP A 29 -16.85 -9.26 -13.14
N ARG A 30 -16.46 -10.00 -14.19
CA ARG A 30 -16.53 -11.49 -14.19
C ARG A 30 -15.33 -12.18 -13.55
N ASP A 31 -14.28 -11.44 -13.23
CA ASP A 31 -13.01 -11.99 -12.76
C ASP A 31 -13.09 -12.54 -11.32
N LEU A 32 -13.72 -11.82 -10.40
CA LEU A 32 -13.66 -12.17 -8.98
C LEU A 32 -14.35 -13.51 -8.67
N ALA A 33 -15.52 -13.74 -9.28
CA ALA A 33 -16.26 -15.00 -9.10
C ALA A 33 -15.47 -16.20 -9.64
N ARG A 34 -14.76 -16.04 -10.77
CA ARG A 34 -13.89 -17.07 -11.35
C ARG A 34 -12.68 -17.35 -10.46
N LEU A 35 -11.98 -16.31 -10.01
CA LEU A 35 -10.82 -16.44 -9.11
C LEU A 35 -11.21 -17.16 -7.81
N ARG A 36 -12.40 -16.88 -7.27
CA ARG A 36 -12.94 -17.58 -6.10
C ARG A 36 -13.22 -19.05 -6.38
N ARG A 37 -13.88 -19.38 -7.50
CA ARG A 37 -14.15 -20.78 -7.89
C ARG A 37 -12.86 -21.58 -8.10
N GLN A 38 -11.81 -20.94 -8.59
CA GLN A 38 -10.49 -21.55 -8.77
C GLN A 38 -9.69 -21.66 -7.46
N GLY A 39 -10.23 -21.17 -6.32
CA GLY A 39 -9.57 -21.22 -5.02
C GLY A 39 -8.36 -20.28 -4.91
N LEU A 40 -8.23 -19.29 -5.80
CA LEU A 40 -7.09 -18.35 -5.82
C LEU A 40 -7.32 -17.16 -4.89
N VAL A 41 -8.57 -16.84 -4.59
CA VAL A 41 -8.94 -15.81 -3.61
C VAL A 41 -10.03 -16.33 -2.70
N ARG A 42 -10.06 -15.81 -1.47
CA ARG A 42 -11.12 -16.03 -0.50
C ARG A 42 -11.87 -14.72 -0.29
N THR A 43 -13.20 -14.81 -0.16
CA THR A 43 -14.06 -13.67 0.17
C THR A 43 -14.64 -13.84 1.56
N ILE A 44 -14.58 -12.81 2.39
CA ILE A 44 -15.22 -12.80 3.71
C ILE A 44 -16.17 -11.61 3.85
N PRO A 45 -17.37 -11.79 4.42
CA PRO A 45 -18.22 -10.68 4.83
C PRO A 45 -17.51 -9.85 5.92
N TYR A 46 -17.62 -8.53 5.86
CA TYR A 46 -17.07 -7.65 6.88
C TYR A 46 -17.93 -6.41 7.04
N VAL A 47 -17.86 -5.78 8.21
CA VAL A 47 -18.59 -4.54 8.50
C VAL A 47 -17.60 -3.48 8.89
N VAL A 48 -17.55 -2.40 8.12
CA VAL A 48 -16.80 -1.19 8.47
C VAL A 48 -17.79 -0.14 8.96
N GLY A 49 -17.82 0.11 10.26
CA GLY A 49 -18.83 0.99 10.88
C GLY A 49 -20.25 0.43 10.69
N ARG A 50 -21.05 1.06 9.83
CA ARG A 50 -22.42 0.63 9.50
C ARG A 50 -22.56 0.02 8.10
N THR A 51 -21.47 -0.05 7.35
CA THR A 51 -21.49 -0.52 5.96
C THR A 51 -21.02 -1.96 5.88
N ARG A 52 -21.87 -2.85 5.39
CA ARG A 52 -21.49 -4.20 5.01
C ARG A 52 -20.67 -4.15 3.72
N THR A 53 -19.53 -4.82 3.74
CA THR A 53 -18.66 -5.00 2.58
C THR A 53 -18.23 -6.46 2.49
N THR A 54 -17.70 -6.86 1.34
CA THR A 54 -17.05 -8.16 1.18
C THR A 54 -15.58 -7.89 0.93
N LEU A 55 -14.73 -8.46 1.78
CA LEU A 55 -13.29 -8.38 1.64
C LEU A 55 -12.76 -9.54 0.81
N VAL A 56 -11.78 -9.25 -0.02
CA VAL A 56 -11.08 -10.22 -0.87
C VAL A 56 -9.66 -10.35 -0.34
N THR A 57 -9.22 -11.57 -0.07
CA THR A 57 -7.84 -11.88 0.33
C THR A 57 -7.29 -13.00 -0.55
N LEU A 58 -5.99 -12.98 -0.78
CA LEU A 58 -5.32 -14.01 -1.57
C LEU A 58 -5.21 -15.31 -0.77
N THR A 59 -5.34 -16.47 -1.44
CA THR A 59 -5.02 -17.77 -0.84
C THR A 59 -3.55 -18.11 -1.06
N ASP A 60 -3.00 -19.11 -0.34
CA ASP A 60 -1.63 -19.58 -0.63
C ASP A 60 -1.47 -20.05 -2.08
N ARG A 61 -2.47 -20.77 -2.60
CA ARG A 61 -2.51 -21.15 -4.02
C ARG A 61 -2.52 -19.93 -4.95
N GLY A 62 -3.27 -18.89 -4.61
CA GLY A 62 -3.26 -17.63 -5.35
C GLY A 62 -1.90 -16.94 -5.34
N ARG A 63 -1.20 -16.99 -4.20
CA ARG A 63 0.16 -16.46 -4.03
C ARG A 63 1.17 -17.24 -4.87
N GLU A 64 1.11 -18.56 -4.87
CA GLU A 64 1.97 -19.41 -5.71
C GLU A 64 1.86 -19.03 -7.18
N VAL A 65 0.64 -18.82 -7.70
CA VAL A 65 0.41 -18.38 -9.08
C VAL A 65 1.08 -17.02 -9.37
N LEU A 66 1.02 -16.08 -8.44
CA LEU A 66 1.66 -14.77 -8.60
C LEU A 66 3.20 -14.87 -8.53
N GLU A 67 3.72 -15.66 -7.60
CA GLU A 67 5.17 -15.87 -7.45
C GLU A 67 5.76 -16.60 -8.66
N GLU A 68 5.06 -17.60 -9.20
CA GLU A 68 5.46 -18.29 -10.42
C GLU A 68 5.44 -17.34 -11.63
N SER A 69 4.35 -16.58 -11.80
CA SER A 69 4.28 -15.59 -12.87
C SER A 69 5.39 -14.54 -12.76
N ARG A 70 5.81 -14.17 -11.54
CA ARG A 70 6.91 -13.23 -11.31
C ARG A 70 8.25 -13.80 -11.76
N ARG A 71 8.52 -15.08 -11.45
CA ARG A 71 9.75 -15.80 -11.85
C ARG A 71 9.85 -15.91 -13.37
N VAL A 72 8.77 -16.32 -14.02
CA VAL A 72 8.71 -16.49 -15.49
C VAL A 72 8.96 -15.17 -16.22
N ARG A 73 8.41 -14.07 -15.71
CA ARG A 73 8.54 -12.74 -16.33
C ARG A 73 9.87 -12.04 -16.03
N GLY A 74 10.76 -12.65 -15.23
CA GLY A 74 12.00 -12.01 -14.81
C GLY A 74 11.78 -10.66 -14.12
N ASN A 75 10.62 -10.44 -13.51
CA ASN A 75 10.23 -9.12 -13.00
C ASN A 75 11.15 -8.73 -11.83
N GLN A 76 12.07 -7.82 -12.12
CA GLN A 76 13.16 -7.39 -11.24
C GLN A 76 12.67 -6.54 -10.05
N HIS A 77 11.42 -6.07 -10.08
CA HIS A 77 10.92 -5.10 -9.10
C HIS A 77 10.48 -5.72 -7.77
N GLY A 78 10.51 -7.05 -7.60
CA GLY A 78 10.53 -7.60 -6.26
C GLY A 78 9.22 -7.54 -5.45
N GLN A 79 8.07 -7.28 -6.07
CA GLN A 79 6.79 -7.15 -5.37
C GLN A 79 6.54 -8.35 -4.45
N ALA A 80 6.28 -8.07 -3.17
CA ALA A 80 5.84 -9.06 -2.21
C ALA A 80 4.34 -9.33 -2.37
N PHE A 81 3.95 -10.60 -2.22
CA PHE A 81 2.56 -11.04 -2.19
C PHE A 81 2.25 -11.76 -0.88
N TYR A 82 1.14 -11.36 -0.26
CA TYR A 82 0.65 -11.88 1.00
C TYR A 82 -0.57 -12.75 0.77
N ALA A 83 -0.69 -13.81 1.57
CA ALA A 83 -1.85 -14.70 1.57
C ALA A 83 -2.50 -14.71 2.95
N GLY A 84 -3.83 -14.74 2.96
CA GLY A 84 -4.64 -14.82 4.16
C GLY A 84 -4.68 -13.55 5.00
N ILE A 85 -5.26 -13.69 6.19
CA ILE A 85 -5.43 -12.61 7.17
C ILE A 85 -4.65 -13.03 8.41
N SER A 86 -3.51 -12.40 8.64
CA SER A 86 -2.65 -12.71 9.78
C SER A 86 -3.12 -12.06 11.08
N LYS A 87 -3.78 -10.89 10.99
CA LYS A 87 -4.18 -10.10 12.17
C LYS A 87 -5.58 -9.50 12.00
N PRO A 88 -6.63 -10.15 12.50
CA PRO A 88 -8.01 -9.67 12.34
C PRO A 88 -8.26 -8.25 12.86
N ARG A 89 -7.53 -7.83 13.90
CA ARG A 89 -7.63 -6.48 14.48
C ARG A 89 -7.13 -5.36 13.56
N GLU A 90 -6.31 -5.67 12.56
CA GLU A 90 -5.76 -4.70 11.61
C GLU A 90 -6.67 -4.54 10.36
N LEU A 91 -7.66 -5.41 10.16
CA LEU A 91 -8.53 -5.41 8.96
C LEU A 91 -9.23 -4.05 8.70
N ALA A 92 -9.71 -3.38 9.75
CA ALA A 92 -10.38 -2.09 9.59
C ALA A 92 -9.45 -0.98 9.08
N HIS A 93 -8.14 -1.11 9.31
CA HIS A 93 -7.09 -0.25 8.78
C HIS A 93 -6.64 -0.74 7.39
N ASP A 94 -6.30 -2.02 7.25
CA ASP A 94 -5.83 -2.62 5.99
C ASP A 94 -6.80 -2.37 4.82
N THR A 95 -8.11 -2.45 5.08
CA THR A 95 -9.15 -2.19 4.08
C THR A 95 -9.10 -0.81 3.44
N ARG A 96 -8.42 0.16 4.07
CA ARG A 96 -8.30 1.54 3.58
C ARG A 96 -7.04 1.76 2.77
N LEU A 97 -6.03 0.89 2.92
CA LEU A 97 -4.72 1.04 2.26
C LEU A 97 -4.87 1.03 0.74
N TYR A 98 -5.67 0.10 0.21
CA TYR A 98 -5.86 -0.01 -1.23
C TYR A 98 -6.47 1.26 -1.84
N ARG A 99 -7.44 1.87 -1.17
CA ARG A 99 -8.07 3.11 -1.65
C ARG A 99 -7.12 4.31 -1.60
N ALA A 100 -6.31 4.42 -0.54
CA ALA A 100 -5.28 5.45 -0.45
C ALA A 100 -4.23 5.27 -1.56
N TYR A 101 -3.80 4.03 -1.79
CA TYR A 101 -2.93 3.68 -2.92
C TYR A 101 -3.54 4.08 -4.26
N GLN A 102 -4.82 3.79 -4.52
CA GLN A 102 -5.46 4.14 -5.79
C GLN A 102 -5.39 5.65 -6.07
N GLN A 103 -5.66 6.48 -5.06
CA GLN A 103 -5.59 7.94 -5.20
C GLN A 103 -4.15 8.44 -5.43
N ALA A 104 -3.17 7.83 -4.76
CA ALA A 104 -1.76 8.11 -4.97
C ALA A 104 -1.28 7.70 -6.38
N ALA A 105 -1.62 6.49 -6.79
CA ALA A 105 -1.28 5.94 -8.10
C ALA A 105 -1.93 6.72 -9.25
N GLU A 106 -3.16 7.20 -9.08
CA GLU A 106 -3.82 8.08 -10.04
C GLU A 106 -3.05 9.40 -10.21
N ARG A 107 -2.71 10.08 -9.11
CA ARG A 107 -1.90 11.31 -9.15
C ARG A 107 -0.49 11.07 -9.73
N LEU A 108 0.12 9.92 -9.48
CA LEU A 108 1.39 9.54 -10.11
C LEU A 108 1.22 9.30 -11.61
N SER A 109 0.14 8.65 -12.03
CA SER A 109 -0.14 8.43 -13.45
C SER A 109 -0.44 9.73 -14.19
N GLU A 110 -1.16 10.68 -13.59
CA GLU A 110 -1.49 11.98 -14.19
C GLU A 110 -0.25 12.82 -14.52
N ARG A 111 0.83 12.67 -13.75
CA ARG A 111 2.14 13.31 -14.02
C ARG A 111 3.06 12.46 -14.92
N GLY A 112 2.59 11.30 -15.38
CA GLY A 112 3.35 10.39 -16.25
C GLY A 112 4.35 9.50 -15.51
N ALA A 113 4.25 9.36 -14.19
CA ALA A 113 5.04 8.41 -13.43
C ALA A 113 4.44 7.00 -13.48
N ARG A 114 5.31 5.99 -13.52
CA ARG A 114 4.94 4.57 -13.56
C ARG A 114 5.26 3.91 -12.23
N VAL A 115 4.25 3.37 -11.56
CA VAL A 115 4.45 2.57 -10.35
C VAL A 115 5.31 1.34 -10.68
N ARG A 116 6.28 1.00 -9.83
CA ARG A 116 7.10 -0.22 -9.92
C ARG A 116 6.62 -1.29 -8.96
N ARG A 117 6.43 -0.91 -7.70
CA ARG A 117 5.94 -1.79 -6.63
C ARG A 117 5.34 -0.98 -5.49
N VAL A 118 4.60 -1.69 -4.65
CA VAL A 118 4.07 -1.21 -3.39
C VAL A 118 4.75 -1.98 -2.26
N VAL A 119 5.20 -1.24 -1.25
CA VAL A 119 5.88 -1.76 -0.06
C VAL A 119 5.02 -1.45 1.16
N LEU A 120 4.60 -2.46 1.90
CA LEU A 120 3.82 -2.24 3.12
C LEU A 120 4.74 -1.94 4.32
N GLU A 121 4.19 -1.28 5.34
CA GLU A 121 4.90 -0.96 6.60
C GLU A 121 5.61 -2.19 7.20
N GLU A 122 4.99 -3.37 7.15
CA GLU A 122 5.58 -4.61 7.66
C GLU A 122 6.88 -4.99 6.94
N GLU A 123 6.99 -4.72 5.63
CA GLU A 123 8.23 -4.98 4.87
C GLU A 123 9.34 -4.04 5.30
N LEU A 124 9.01 -2.76 5.49
CA LEU A 124 9.95 -1.73 5.95
C LEU A 124 10.43 -2.05 7.37
N LYS A 125 9.51 -2.39 8.27
CA LYS A 125 9.83 -2.85 9.62
C LYS A 125 10.69 -4.10 9.60
N ARG A 126 10.40 -5.07 8.73
CA ARG A 126 11.23 -6.27 8.59
C ARG A 126 12.64 -5.93 8.11
N ASP A 127 12.81 -5.01 7.17
CA ASP A 127 14.14 -4.55 6.74
C ASP A 127 14.89 -3.84 7.85
N TYR A 128 14.20 -2.98 8.59
CA TYR A 128 14.76 -2.30 9.75
C TYR A 128 15.23 -3.28 10.83
N GLN A 129 14.39 -4.28 11.16
CA GLN A 129 14.76 -5.32 12.13
C GLN A 129 15.96 -6.15 11.65
N ARG A 130 16.07 -6.45 10.35
CA ARG A 130 17.26 -7.12 9.80
C ARG A 130 18.51 -6.27 9.96
N PHE A 131 18.43 -4.97 9.72
CA PHE A 131 19.54 -4.04 9.89
C PHE A 131 20.00 -3.97 11.35
N LEU A 132 19.04 -3.81 12.28
CA LEU A 132 19.29 -3.80 13.71
C LEU A 132 20.00 -5.08 14.19
N GLN A 133 19.61 -6.23 13.64
CA GLN A 133 20.15 -7.54 14.02
C GLN A 133 21.38 -7.98 13.20
N ALA A 134 21.82 -7.19 12.21
CA ALA A 134 22.91 -7.61 11.32
C ALA A 134 24.26 -7.77 12.07
N SER A 135 24.53 -6.95 13.09
CA SER A 135 25.71 -7.05 13.97
C SER A 135 25.68 -8.28 14.88
N ASN A 136 24.49 -8.84 15.14
CA ASN A 136 24.29 -9.99 16.03
C ASN A 136 24.42 -11.35 15.31
N ARG A 137 24.49 -11.38 13.97
CA ARG A 137 24.60 -12.64 13.22
C ARG A 137 25.95 -13.32 13.47
N GLY A 138 25.91 -14.59 13.89
CA GLY A 138 27.11 -15.42 14.06
C GLY A 138 27.83 -15.28 15.40
N ARG A 139 27.31 -14.46 16.33
CA ARG A 139 27.87 -14.32 17.68
C ARG A 139 27.10 -15.17 18.69
N ARG A 140 27.79 -16.15 19.28
CA ARG A 140 27.21 -17.09 20.27
C ARG A 140 26.80 -16.40 21.58
N ASP A 141 27.47 -15.29 21.89
CA ASP A 141 27.29 -14.52 23.14
C ASP A 141 26.53 -13.20 22.91
N SER A 142 25.78 -13.08 21.80
CA SER A 142 24.94 -11.91 21.58
C SER A 142 23.77 -11.90 22.56
N THR A 143 23.56 -10.77 23.22
CA THR A 143 22.43 -10.55 24.13
C THR A 143 21.08 -10.47 23.39
N GLY A 144 21.07 -10.54 22.06
CA GLY A 144 19.90 -10.36 21.20
C GLY A 144 19.41 -8.90 21.10
N ARG A 145 19.96 -8.01 21.93
CA ARG A 145 19.66 -6.58 21.89
C ARG A 145 20.43 -5.94 20.73
N PRO A 146 19.77 -5.15 19.86
CA PRO A 146 20.48 -4.37 18.86
C PRO A 146 21.47 -3.41 19.54
N ASP A 147 22.70 -3.37 19.05
CA ASP A 147 23.80 -2.52 19.53
C ASP A 147 24.09 -1.33 18.60
N ARG A 148 23.15 -1.00 17.70
CA ARG A 148 23.31 0.08 16.73
C ARG A 148 23.30 1.45 17.41
N ALA A 149 24.29 2.27 17.09
CA ALA A 149 24.33 3.65 17.52
C ALA A 149 23.22 4.49 16.84
N ALA A 150 22.82 5.59 17.47
CA ALA A 150 21.79 6.47 16.94
C ALA A 150 22.18 7.02 15.55
N GLU A 151 23.45 7.36 15.32
CA GLU A 151 23.89 7.88 14.02
C GLU A 151 23.82 6.81 12.91
N GLU A 152 23.98 5.52 13.26
CA GLU A 152 23.80 4.42 12.31
C GLU A 152 22.33 4.25 11.91
N ILE A 153 21.43 4.35 12.89
CA ILE A 153 19.98 4.26 12.67
C ILE A 153 19.50 5.44 11.82
N GLU A 154 19.94 6.66 12.15
CA GLU A 154 19.59 7.85 11.39
C GLU A 154 20.11 7.78 9.95
N ARG A 155 21.37 7.33 9.76
CA ARG A 155 21.93 7.12 8.42
C ARG A 155 21.14 6.08 7.63
N TRP A 156 20.79 4.95 8.26
CA TRP A 156 19.96 3.91 7.63
C TRP A 156 18.59 4.44 7.19
N ALA A 157 17.95 5.27 8.02
CA ALA A 157 16.67 5.90 7.70
C ALA A 157 16.82 6.87 6.52
N ARG A 158 17.85 7.72 6.55
CA ARG A 158 18.13 8.70 5.49
C ARG A 158 18.37 8.05 4.13
N GLU A 159 19.20 7.01 4.07
CA GLU A 159 19.47 6.24 2.84
C GLU A 159 18.19 5.64 2.24
N ARG A 160 17.20 5.36 3.09
CA ARG A 160 15.89 4.85 2.71
C ARG A 160 14.83 5.94 2.61
N HIS A 161 15.18 7.21 2.70
CA HIS A 161 14.23 8.31 2.65
C HIS A 161 13.10 8.13 3.69
N LEU A 162 13.42 7.64 4.88
CA LEU A 162 12.51 7.49 6.00
C LEU A 162 12.78 8.59 7.05
N PRO A 163 11.74 9.21 7.62
CA PRO A 163 11.92 10.21 8.68
C PRO A 163 12.52 9.60 9.94
N TYR A 164 13.43 10.34 10.58
CA TYR A 164 13.97 10.04 11.90
C TYR A 164 13.61 11.17 12.85
N VAL A 165 12.71 10.91 13.80
CA VAL A 165 12.13 11.90 14.70
C VAL A 165 12.23 11.39 16.12
N ASP A 166 12.68 12.25 17.05
CA ASP A 166 12.79 11.95 18.49
C ASP A 166 13.51 10.62 18.80
N GLY A 167 14.56 10.30 18.03
CA GLY A 167 15.35 9.08 18.23
C GLY A 167 14.77 7.82 17.56
N HIS A 168 13.69 7.94 16.80
CA HIS A 168 12.96 6.82 16.20
C HIS A 168 12.77 6.97 14.69
N VAL A 169 12.82 5.85 13.98
CA VAL A 169 12.46 5.80 12.56
C VAL A 169 10.95 5.69 12.42
N GLU A 170 10.35 6.60 11.65
CA GLU A 170 8.93 6.57 11.31
C GLU A 170 8.70 5.77 10.02
N PHE A 171 7.65 4.95 10.01
CA PHE A 171 7.29 4.12 8.87
C PHE A 171 5.90 4.52 8.33
N PRO A 172 5.76 4.73 7.02
CA PRO A 172 4.45 4.93 6.41
C PRO A 172 3.68 3.61 6.35
N ASP A 173 2.36 3.70 6.33
CA ASP A 173 1.49 2.53 6.11
C ASP A 173 1.80 1.84 4.77
N VAL A 174 2.00 2.64 3.72
CA VAL A 174 2.30 2.19 2.36
C VAL A 174 3.37 3.08 1.74
N ARG A 175 4.37 2.49 1.10
CA ARG A 175 5.32 3.18 0.22
C ARG A 175 5.12 2.73 -1.22
N ILE A 176 4.99 3.68 -2.13
CA ILE A 176 4.91 3.44 -3.56
C ILE A 176 6.27 3.77 -4.17
N GLU A 177 6.94 2.80 -4.77
CA GLU A 177 8.13 3.07 -5.58
C GLU A 177 7.71 3.23 -7.03
N TYR A 178 8.20 4.26 -7.70
CA TYR A 178 7.84 4.58 -9.07
C TYR A 178 9.03 5.07 -9.88
N ASP A 179 8.92 4.96 -11.20
CA ASP A 179 9.79 5.64 -12.15
C ASP A 179 9.08 6.90 -12.64
N GLU A 180 9.77 8.04 -12.58
CA GLU A 180 9.38 9.28 -13.24
C GLU A 180 9.43 9.13 -14.76
N ARG A 181 8.81 10.07 -15.48
CA ARG A 181 8.83 10.08 -16.96
C ARG A 181 10.25 10.11 -17.54
N ASP A 182 11.19 10.70 -16.83
CA ASP A 182 12.60 10.78 -17.22
C ASP A 182 13.44 9.57 -16.76
N GLY A 183 12.80 8.54 -16.18
CA GLY A 183 13.44 7.33 -15.69
C GLY A 183 14.10 7.47 -14.31
N ARG A 184 14.03 8.64 -13.66
CA ARG A 184 14.47 8.78 -12.27
C ARG A 184 13.55 7.98 -11.36
N ARG A 185 14.11 7.39 -10.32
CA ARG A 185 13.33 6.66 -9.30
C ARG A 185 12.82 7.62 -8.24
N GLY A 186 11.58 7.45 -7.85
CA GLY A 186 10.93 8.15 -6.77
C GLY A 186 10.27 7.21 -5.78
N VAL A 187 10.01 7.73 -4.59
CA VAL A 187 9.17 7.09 -3.57
C VAL A 187 8.05 8.05 -3.18
N GLU A 188 6.87 7.51 -2.91
CA GLU A 188 5.76 8.25 -2.32
C GLU A 188 5.24 7.49 -1.10
N ASP A 189 5.36 8.12 0.05
CA ASP A 189 4.97 7.56 1.35
C ASP A 189 3.55 7.98 1.69
N VAL A 190 2.67 7.00 1.84
CA VAL A 190 1.23 7.12 1.99
C VAL A 190 0.84 6.70 3.41
N GLU A 191 0.14 7.59 4.11
CA GLU A 191 -0.38 7.34 5.45
C GLU A 191 -1.91 7.40 5.46
N VAL A 192 -2.56 6.38 6.05
CA VAL A 192 -4.02 6.32 6.15
C VAL A 192 -4.48 6.88 7.48
N THR A 193 -5.05 8.08 7.44
CA THR A 193 -5.62 8.73 8.62
C THR A 193 -7.07 8.31 8.82
N THR A 194 -7.41 7.88 10.05
CA THR A 194 -8.80 7.58 10.44
C THR A 194 -9.34 8.68 11.37
N PRO A 195 -10.66 8.99 11.34
CA PRO A 195 -11.24 10.02 12.22
C PRO A 195 -11.09 9.72 13.72
N HIS A 196 -10.86 8.45 14.09
CA HIS A 196 -10.67 8.01 15.47
C HIS A 196 -9.19 8.00 15.92
N TYR A 197 -8.27 8.40 15.03
CA TYR A 197 -6.86 8.57 15.35
C TYR A 197 -6.67 9.89 16.13
N ARG A 198 -7.24 9.97 17.33
CA ARG A 198 -7.06 11.08 18.27
C ARG A 198 -5.88 10.75 19.18
N GLY A 199 -4.75 11.42 18.98
CA GLY A 199 -3.58 11.33 19.87
C GLY A 199 -2.28 11.83 19.24
N ALA A 200 -1.22 11.88 20.04
CA ALA A 200 0.14 12.32 19.68
C ALA A 200 0.71 11.65 18.40
N HIS A 201 0.24 10.45 18.06
CA HIS A 201 0.65 9.72 16.85
C HIS A 201 0.21 10.38 15.53
N ALA A 202 -0.93 11.09 15.47
CA ALA A 202 -1.32 11.85 14.27
C ALA A 202 -0.37 13.03 14.04
N ALA A 203 0.06 13.68 15.13
CA ALA A 203 0.95 14.84 15.09
C ALA A 203 2.38 14.43 14.70
N ALA A 204 2.88 13.29 15.20
CA ALA A 204 4.17 12.74 14.81
C ALA A 204 4.23 12.40 13.31
N LYS A 205 3.22 11.69 12.77
CA LYS A 205 3.20 11.30 11.35
C LYS A 205 2.93 12.45 10.37
N ALA A 206 2.12 13.46 10.76
CA ALA A 206 1.96 14.66 9.95
C ALA A 206 3.24 15.53 9.93
N ARG A 207 4.02 15.54 11.01
CA ARG A 207 5.35 16.18 11.06
C ARG A 207 6.41 15.44 10.25
N ALA A 208 6.22 14.14 10.02
CA ALA A 208 7.13 13.27 9.29
C ALA A 208 7.07 13.44 7.75
N GLY A 209 6.14 14.24 7.22
CA GLY A 209 6.10 14.61 5.79
C GLY A 209 5.40 13.60 4.87
N PHE A 210 4.68 12.61 5.41
CA PHE A 210 3.94 11.63 4.61
C PHE A 210 2.71 12.23 3.90
N ALA A 211 2.38 11.71 2.72
CA ALA A 211 1.15 12.06 2.02
C ALA A 211 -0.05 11.45 2.76
N CYS A 212 -0.80 12.30 3.47
CA CYS A 212 -1.95 11.87 4.27
C CYS A 212 -3.21 11.72 3.42
N TYR A 213 -3.80 10.53 3.45
CA TYR A 213 -5.09 10.26 2.82
C TYR A 213 -6.17 10.09 3.88
N ARG A 214 -7.20 10.94 3.82
CA ARG A 214 -8.37 10.85 4.69
C ARG A 214 -9.37 9.88 4.09
N SER A 215 -9.74 8.85 4.85
CA SER A 215 -10.88 8.01 4.48
C SER A 215 -12.18 8.80 4.65
N VAL A 216 -12.83 9.19 3.56
CA VAL A 216 -14.20 9.76 3.60
C VAL A 216 -15.18 8.62 3.90
N GLY A 217 -15.48 8.43 5.18
CA GLY A 217 -16.65 7.69 5.66
C GLY A 217 -17.75 8.67 6.03
N ALA A 218 -18.98 8.39 5.59
CA ALA A 218 -20.26 9.08 5.83
C ALA A 218 -20.24 10.42 6.61
N ARG A 219 -20.76 11.47 5.96
CA ARG A 219 -20.96 12.84 6.46
C ARG A 219 -21.44 12.89 7.92
N VAL A 220 -20.78 13.71 8.74
CA VAL A 220 -21.40 14.48 9.82
C VAL A 220 -21.07 15.94 9.56
N GLY A 221 -22.08 16.79 9.60
CA GLY A 221 -22.09 18.13 9.00
C GLY A 221 -21.08 19.12 9.58
N GLY A 222 -20.76 20.10 8.73
CA GLY A 222 -20.48 21.48 9.12
C GLY A 222 -19.10 21.78 9.71
N MET A 223 -18.12 22.06 8.86
CA MET A 223 -17.22 23.20 9.09
C MET A 223 -16.54 23.57 7.76
N ARG A 224 -16.84 24.78 7.28
CA ARG A 224 -16.11 25.43 6.18
C ARG A 224 -14.70 25.77 6.67
N LEU A 225 -13.67 25.34 5.95
CA LEU A 225 -12.48 26.18 5.76
C LEU A 225 -12.28 26.29 4.25
N GLY A 226 -12.56 27.49 3.74
CA GLY A 226 -12.45 27.79 2.33
C GLY A 226 -11.01 28.09 1.96
N LEU A 227 -10.59 27.52 0.83
CA LEU A 227 -9.70 28.16 -0.13
C LEU A 227 -10.26 27.82 -1.52
N ALA A 228 -10.87 28.82 -2.16
CA ALA A 228 -11.13 28.90 -3.59
C ALA A 228 -9.77 29.02 -4.32
N ALA A 229 -9.56 28.69 -5.60
CA ALA A 229 -10.37 28.59 -6.81
C ALA A 229 -9.64 27.60 -7.77
N GLY A 230 -10.14 27.14 -8.92
CA GLY A 230 -11.32 27.41 -9.72
C GLY A 230 -11.42 26.32 -10.81
N GLY A 231 -12.63 26.07 -11.32
CA GLY A 231 -12.90 24.94 -12.20
C GLY A 231 -12.66 25.18 -13.70
N ARG A 232 -12.59 24.09 -14.47
CA ARG A 232 -13.45 23.80 -15.64
C ARG A 232 -13.19 22.38 -16.15
N ARG A 233 -14.26 21.81 -16.71
CA ARG A 233 -14.43 20.46 -17.29
C ARG A 233 -13.40 20.12 -18.39
N GLY A 234 -13.12 18.83 -18.53
CA GLY A 234 -12.61 18.23 -19.75
C GLY A 234 -12.13 16.80 -19.54
N GLY A 235 -13.00 15.82 -19.78
CA GLY A 235 -12.62 14.41 -19.73
C GLY A 235 -11.57 14.07 -20.80
N ARG A 236 -10.56 13.31 -20.40
CA ARG A 236 -9.86 12.37 -21.26
C ARG A 236 -9.74 11.07 -20.50
N GLY A 237 -10.19 10.01 -21.15
CA GLY A 237 -10.22 8.67 -20.59
C GLY A 237 -8.84 8.20 -20.17
N PHE A 238 -8.85 7.40 -19.11
CA PHE A 238 -7.78 6.50 -18.71
C PHE A 238 -7.09 5.89 -19.94
N ASP A 239 -5.77 6.13 -20.09
CA ASP A 239 -4.98 5.44 -21.12
C ASP A 239 -4.82 3.98 -20.68
N PRO A 240 -5.46 3.02 -21.39
CA PRO A 240 -5.46 1.62 -21.00
C PRO A 240 -4.08 0.95 -21.08
N ARG A 241 -3.07 1.59 -21.69
CA ARG A 241 -1.72 1.03 -21.86
C ARG A 241 -0.88 1.04 -20.58
N VAL A 242 -1.20 1.89 -19.60
CA VAL A 242 -0.46 1.95 -18.31
C VAL A 242 -0.73 0.73 -17.43
N ALA A 243 -1.87 0.06 -17.60
CA ALA A 243 -2.19 -1.20 -16.91
C ALA A 243 -1.61 -2.45 -17.62
N GLU A 244 -1.17 -2.32 -18.87
CA GLU A 244 -0.59 -3.42 -19.65
C GLU A 244 0.91 -3.61 -19.38
N GLU A 245 1.63 -2.56 -18.98
CA GLU A 245 3.08 -2.64 -18.71
C GLU A 245 3.48 -3.44 -17.46
N PHE A 246 2.52 -3.93 -16.66
CA PHE A 246 2.80 -4.91 -15.61
C PHE A 246 2.66 -6.36 -16.08
N LEU A 247 2.21 -6.57 -17.33
CA LEU A 247 1.91 -7.87 -17.91
C LEU A 247 2.56 -8.11 -19.28
N GLN A 248 3.59 -7.34 -19.63
CA GLN A 248 4.55 -7.71 -20.68
C GLN A 248 5.87 -8.06 -20.02
#